data_AF-A0A1Y5N9K1-F1
#
_entry.id   AF-A0A1Y5N9K1-F1
#
_cell.length_a   1.000
_cell.length_b   1.000
_cell.length_c   1.000
_cell.angle_alpha   90.00
_cell.angle_beta   90.00
_cell.angle_gamma   90.00
#
_symmetry.space_group_name_H-M   'P 1'
#
loop_
_entity.id
_entity.type
_entity.pdbx_description
1 polymer ?
#
loop_
_entity_poly.entity_id
_entity_poly.type
_entity_poly.pdbx_seq_one_letter_code
_entity_poly.pdbx_strand_id
1 'polypeptide(L)'
;MTDLKIEKNFLPWIYYWIKEASDIKQQKMHWLNEDNIDGGVSSYVELMCSLFDDLNFDDFVENTVSTLGFSDELINSLHDFRDELRNYIAEDDNDDEAIIKDPNWQIVVKKAQNVIVTWNKYKQVSKNNQNLQ
;
A
#
# COMPACT_ATOMS: atom_id res chain seq x y z
N MET A 1 -18.37 13.79 -7.82
CA MET A 1 -17.07 14.42 -8.12
C MET A 1 -16.47 14.83 -6.80
N THR A 2 -15.65 13.96 -6.23
CA THR A 2 -14.70 14.30 -5.17
C THR A 2 -13.69 15.31 -5.70
N ASP A 3 -13.21 16.18 -4.82
CA ASP A 3 -12.23 17.20 -5.17
C ASP A 3 -10.85 16.55 -5.32
N LEU A 4 -10.27 16.60 -6.53
CA LEU A 4 -8.92 16.12 -6.85
C LEU A 4 -7.84 16.62 -5.88
N LYS A 5 -8.06 17.78 -5.24
CA LYS A 5 -7.16 18.33 -4.23
C LYS A 5 -7.22 17.55 -2.92
N ILE A 6 -8.40 17.05 -2.55
CA ILE A 6 -8.61 16.18 -1.39
C ILE A 6 -7.96 14.81 -1.65
N GLU A 7 -8.16 14.23 -2.82
CA GLU A 7 -7.58 12.94 -3.22
C GLU A 7 -6.05 12.96 -3.20
N LYS A 8 -5.42 14.06 -3.64
CA LYS A 8 -3.95 14.22 -3.58
C LYS A 8 -3.40 14.26 -2.15
N ASN A 9 -4.20 14.67 -1.16
CA ASN A 9 -3.75 14.74 0.23
C ASN A 9 -3.63 13.35 0.88
N PHE A 10 -4.28 12.34 0.31
CA PHE A 10 -4.25 10.96 0.82
C PHE A 10 -3.16 10.10 0.18
N LEU A 11 -2.58 10.53 -0.95
CA LEU A 11 -1.50 9.79 -1.63
C LEU A 11 -0.31 9.43 -0.72
N PRO A 12 0.17 10.31 0.19
CA PRO A 12 1.25 9.94 1.10
C PRO A 12 0.86 8.79 2.04
N TRP A 13 -0.39 8.75 2.49
CA TRP A 13 -0.92 7.73 3.39
C TRP A 13 -1.13 6.40 2.68
N ILE A 14 -1.72 6.41 1.49
CA ILE A 14 -1.83 5.21 0.65
C ILE A 14 -0.44 4.62 0.37
N TYR A 15 0.52 5.47 -0.03
CA TYR A 15 1.89 5.02 -0.25
C TYR A 15 2.54 4.45 1.02
N TYR A 16 2.29 5.07 2.19
CA TYR A 16 2.80 4.59 3.47
C TYR A 16 2.29 3.19 3.80
N TRP A 17 0.98 2.95 3.74
CA TRP A 17 0.41 1.64 4.06
C TRP A 17 0.82 0.55 3.07
N ILE A 18 0.94 0.87 1.79
CA ILE A 18 1.49 -0.07 0.79
C ILE A 18 2.96 -0.36 1.10
N LYS A 19 3.72 0.65 1.55
CA LYS A 19 5.13 0.46 1.92
C LYS A 19 5.24 -0.48 3.13
N GLU A 20 4.40 -0.30 4.15
CA GLU A 20 4.35 -1.22 5.28
C GLU A 20 3.95 -2.64 4.86
N ALA A 21 2.92 -2.79 4.01
CA ALA A 21 2.55 -4.09 3.41
C ALA A 21 3.70 -4.76 2.64
N SER A 22 4.64 -3.96 2.10
CA SER A 22 5.75 -4.46 1.27
C SER A 22 6.99 -4.93 2.05
N ASP A 23 7.07 -4.65 3.36
CA ASP A 23 8.28 -4.85 4.14
C ASP A 23 8.01 -5.64 5.43
N ILE A 24 8.36 -6.93 5.42
CA ILE A 24 8.24 -7.82 6.58
C ILE A 24 9.00 -7.29 7.79
N LYS A 25 10.15 -6.62 7.60
CA LYS A 25 10.88 -6.04 8.72
C LYS A 25 10.08 -4.90 9.34
N GLN A 26 9.46 -4.06 8.51
CA GLN A 26 8.62 -2.97 8.99
C GLN A 26 7.36 -3.50 9.69
N GLN A 27 6.72 -4.55 9.15
CA GLN A 27 5.59 -5.22 9.80
C GLN A 27 5.97 -5.77 11.17
N LYS A 28 7.07 -6.50 11.29
CA LYS A 28 7.55 -6.96 12.60
C LYS A 28 7.81 -5.81 13.57
N MET A 29 8.38 -4.72 13.06
CA MET A 29 8.70 -3.55 13.84
C MET A 29 7.45 -2.86 14.41
N HIS A 30 6.39 -2.70 13.61
CA HIS A 30 5.18 -2.00 14.04
C HIS A 30 4.12 -2.92 14.66
N TRP A 31 3.95 -4.14 14.12
CA TRP A 31 2.89 -5.09 14.51
C TRP A 31 3.28 -5.91 15.73
N LEU A 32 4.56 -6.31 15.80
CA LEU A 32 5.08 -7.12 16.91
C LEU A 32 5.91 -6.29 17.90
N ASN A 33 6.10 -5.00 17.62
CA ASN A 33 6.98 -4.10 18.36
C ASN A 33 8.44 -4.62 18.46
N GLU A 34 8.88 -5.43 17.48
CA GLU A 34 10.24 -5.99 17.42
C GLU A 34 11.26 -4.92 16.97
N ASP A 35 12.24 -4.60 17.81
CA ASP A 35 13.27 -3.59 17.50
C ASP A 35 12.68 -2.24 17.04
N ASN A 36 11.54 -1.83 17.63
CA ASN A 36 10.84 -0.61 17.26
C ASN A 36 11.65 0.65 17.59
N ILE A 37 12.22 1.27 16.56
CA ILE A 37 13.08 2.45 16.67
C ILE A 37 12.39 3.77 16.35
N ASP A 38 11.25 3.75 15.66
CA ASP A 38 10.53 4.96 15.26
C ASP A 38 9.25 5.20 16.08
N GLY A 39 8.89 4.25 16.94
CA GLY A 39 7.72 4.33 17.83
C GLY A 39 6.39 4.12 17.10
N GLY A 40 6.41 3.73 15.82
CA GLY A 40 5.21 3.37 15.07
C GLY A 40 4.59 2.09 15.63
N VAL A 41 3.27 2.08 15.78
CA VAL A 41 2.52 0.90 16.23
C VAL A 41 1.36 0.75 15.26
N SER A 42 1.20 -0.46 14.74
CA SER A 42 0.08 -0.83 13.86
C SER A 42 -0.20 -2.33 13.99
N SER A 43 -1.01 -2.88 13.10
CA SER A 43 -1.32 -4.33 13.02
C SER A 43 -1.82 -4.65 11.60
N TYR A 44 -2.00 -5.93 11.29
CA TYR A 44 -2.69 -6.35 10.08
C TYR A 44 -4.09 -5.70 9.98
N VAL A 45 -4.87 -5.72 11.07
CA VAL A 45 -6.21 -5.12 11.10
C VAL A 45 -6.15 -3.63 10.82
N GLU A 46 -5.22 -2.91 11.45
CA GLU A 46 -5.07 -1.47 11.22
C GLU A 46 -4.65 -1.16 9.78
N LEU A 47 -3.79 -1.97 9.18
CA LEU A 47 -3.42 -1.83 7.76
C LEU A 47 -4.65 -2.02 6.85
N MET A 48 -5.46 -3.05 7.10
CA MET A 48 -6.66 -3.33 6.32
C MET A 48 -7.70 -2.22 6.45
N CYS A 49 -8.02 -1.81 7.69
CA CYS A 49 -8.95 -0.71 7.95
C CYS A 49 -8.44 0.61 7.36
N SER A 50 -7.16 0.92 7.55
CA SER A 50 -6.58 2.16 7.02
C SER A 50 -6.66 2.23 5.50
N LEU A 51 -6.34 1.14 4.79
CA LEU A 51 -6.44 1.11 3.33
C LEU A 51 -7.90 1.15 2.86
N PHE A 52 -8.74 0.23 3.33
CA PHE A 52 -10.06 0.05 2.75
C PHE A 52 -11.13 0.97 3.35
N ASP A 53 -11.15 1.17 4.66
CA ASP A 53 -12.18 1.94 5.34
C ASP A 53 -11.83 3.44 5.37
N ASP A 54 -10.61 3.79 5.75
CA ASP A 54 -10.21 5.20 5.90
C ASP A 54 -9.82 5.86 4.58
N LEU A 55 -9.07 5.14 3.72
CA LEU A 55 -8.52 5.68 2.47
C LEU A 55 -9.31 5.28 1.22
N ASN A 56 -10.38 4.49 1.37
CA ASN A 56 -11.22 3.99 0.28
C ASN A 56 -10.39 3.43 -0.89
N PHE A 57 -9.47 2.51 -0.57
CA PHE A 57 -8.48 2.02 -1.54
C PHE A 57 -9.09 1.39 -2.79
N ASP A 58 -10.30 0.84 -2.71
CA ASP A 58 -11.02 0.32 -3.89
C ASP A 58 -11.30 1.41 -4.92
N ASP A 59 -11.93 2.50 -4.49
CA ASP A 59 -12.26 3.63 -5.37
C ASP A 59 -11.00 4.35 -5.83
N PHE A 60 -9.98 4.40 -4.98
CA PHE A 60 -8.67 4.91 -5.37
C PHE A 60 -8.13 4.16 -6.59
N VAL A 61 -8.07 2.83 -6.51
CA VAL A 61 -7.52 1.98 -7.58
C VAL A 61 -8.41 1.97 -8.82
N GLU A 62 -9.74 2.00 -8.69
CA GLU A 62 -10.62 1.97 -9.87
C GLU A 62 -10.76 3.32 -10.58
N ASN A 63 -10.92 4.40 -9.82
CA ASN A 63 -11.39 5.68 -10.37
C ASN A 63 -10.36 6.80 -10.23
N THR A 64 -9.61 6.83 -9.13
CA THR A 64 -8.74 7.97 -8.81
C THR A 64 -7.42 7.91 -9.59
N VAL A 65 -6.76 6.75 -9.65
CA VAL A 65 -5.42 6.60 -10.26
C VAL A 65 -5.37 7.01 -11.73
N SER A 66 -6.43 6.74 -12.49
CA SER A 66 -6.55 7.13 -13.90
C SER A 66 -6.66 8.66 -14.04
N THR A 67 -7.44 9.29 -13.18
CA THR A 67 -7.60 10.75 -13.13
C THR A 67 -6.30 11.46 -12.70
N LEU A 68 -5.48 10.81 -11.86
CA LEU A 68 -4.17 11.30 -11.45
C LEU A 68 -3.07 11.14 -12.52
N GLY A 69 -3.37 10.47 -13.64
CA GLY A 69 -2.43 10.25 -14.74
C GLY A 69 -1.31 9.27 -14.37
N PHE A 70 -1.58 8.30 -13.50
CA PHE A 70 -0.62 7.23 -13.23
C PHE A 70 -0.39 6.40 -14.49
N SER A 71 0.82 5.87 -14.65
CA SER A 71 1.15 4.99 -15.78
C SER A 71 0.40 3.66 -15.68
N ASP A 72 0.02 3.06 -16.82
CA ASP A 72 -0.63 1.75 -16.89
C ASP A 72 0.10 0.66 -16.07
N GLU A 73 1.44 0.66 -16.08
CA GLU A 73 2.27 -0.27 -15.28
C GLU A 73 2.00 -0.15 -13.77
N LEU A 74 1.83 1.08 -13.26
CA LEU A 74 1.52 1.35 -11.86
C LEU A 74 0.05 1.07 -11.54
N ILE A 75 -0.87 1.39 -12.46
CA ILE A 75 -2.29 1.10 -12.27
C ILE A 75 -2.49 -0.42 -12.18
N ASN A 76 -1.89 -1.19 -13.09
CA ASN A 76 -1.99 -2.65 -13.08
C ASN A 76 -1.37 -3.26 -11.81
N SER A 77 -0.23 -2.74 -11.33
CA SER A 77 0.37 -3.25 -10.09
C SER A 77 -0.51 -2.96 -8.86
N LEU A 78 -1.19 -1.82 -8.84
CA LEU A 78 -2.15 -1.45 -7.78
C LEU A 78 -3.38 -2.37 -7.79
N HIS A 79 -3.94 -2.69 -8.96
CA HIS A 79 -5.01 -3.70 -9.09
C HIS A 79 -4.58 -5.06 -8.55
N ASP A 80 -3.44 -5.56 -9.02
CA ASP A 80 -2.88 -6.84 -8.59
C ASP A 80 -2.69 -6.91 -7.06
N PHE A 81 -2.17 -5.84 -6.45
CA PHE A 81 -1.99 -5.77 -5.01
C PHE A 81 -3.31 -5.72 -4.26
N ARG A 82 -4.24 -4.85 -4.68
CA ARG A 82 -5.56 -4.73 -4.07
C ARG A 82 -6.31 -6.06 -4.09
N ASP A 83 -6.32 -6.73 -5.24
CA ASP A 83 -7.05 -7.98 -5.43
C ASP A 83 -6.44 -9.11 -4.58
N GLU A 84 -5.11 -9.21 -4.52
CA GLU A 84 -4.43 -10.17 -3.64
C GLU A 84 -4.71 -9.87 -2.16
N LEU A 85 -4.63 -8.61 -1.75
CA LEU A 85 -4.89 -8.18 -0.38
C LEU A 85 -6.34 -8.47 0.05
N ARG A 86 -7.31 -8.25 -0.84
CA ARG A 86 -8.73 -8.57 -0.57
C ARG A 86 -9.01 -10.07 -0.48
N ASN A 87 -8.30 -10.87 -1.26
CA ASN A 87 -8.51 -12.30 -1.33
C ASN A 87 -7.77 -13.07 -0.23
N TYR A 88 -6.83 -12.42 0.44
CA TYR A 88 -6.16 -13.00 1.61
C TYR A 88 -7.16 -13.19 2.75
N ILE A 89 -7.16 -14.40 3.33
CA ILE A 89 -8.03 -14.76 4.45
C ILE A 89 -7.10 -15.22 5.58
N ALA A 90 -6.98 -14.41 6.62
CA ALA A 90 -6.27 -14.78 7.84
C ALA A 90 -7.05 -15.87 8.59
N GLU A 91 -6.34 -16.83 9.21
CA GLU A 91 -6.95 -17.80 10.12
C GLU A 91 -7.44 -17.13 11.41
N ASP A 92 -6.64 -16.21 11.95
CA ASP A 92 -6.98 -15.27 13.03
C ASP A 92 -6.42 -13.90 12.65
N ASP A 93 -7.29 -12.90 12.51
CA ASP A 93 -6.90 -11.55 12.10
C ASP A 93 -6.22 -10.75 13.23
N ASN A 94 -6.23 -11.26 14.46
CA ASN A 94 -5.57 -10.63 15.62
C ASN A 94 -4.19 -11.24 15.92
N ASP A 95 -3.77 -12.28 15.20
CA ASP A 95 -2.44 -12.90 15.34
C ASP A 95 -1.49 -12.40 14.25
N ASP A 96 -0.96 -11.20 14.47
CA ASP A 96 0.01 -10.56 13.55
C ASP A 96 1.24 -11.44 13.30
N GLU A 97 1.68 -12.23 14.29
CA GLU A 97 2.85 -13.10 14.16
C GLU A 97 2.56 -14.28 13.22
N ALA A 98 1.37 -14.88 13.33
CA ALA A 98 0.91 -15.92 12.43
C ALA A 98 0.76 -15.39 11.00
N ILE A 99 0.17 -14.21 10.82
CA ILE A 99 -0.02 -13.56 9.51
C ILE A 99 1.33 -13.31 8.84
N ILE A 100 2.30 -12.73 9.56
CA ILE A 100 3.64 -12.48 9.02
C ILE A 100 4.31 -13.79 8.54
N LYS A 101 4.03 -14.93 9.17
CA LYS A 101 4.59 -16.23 8.80
C LYS A 101 3.79 -16.97 7.72
N ASP A 102 2.57 -16.54 7.42
CA ASP A 102 1.70 -17.19 6.44
C ASP A 102 2.30 -17.08 5.02
N PRO A 103 2.55 -18.21 4.32
CA PRO A 103 2.98 -18.21 2.93
C PRO A 103 2.06 -17.43 1.96
N ASN A 104 0.75 -17.37 2.22
CA ASN A 104 -0.20 -16.61 1.41
C ASN A 104 -0.04 -15.11 1.63
N TRP A 105 0.21 -14.67 2.87
CA TRP A 105 0.55 -13.27 3.16
C TRP A 105 1.84 -12.85 2.44
N GLN A 106 2.81 -13.75 2.31
CA GLN A 106 4.03 -13.48 1.53
C GLN A 106 3.75 -13.20 0.04
N ILE A 107 2.61 -13.63 -0.51
CA ILE A 107 2.18 -13.28 -1.86
C ILE A 107 1.73 -11.82 -1.91
N VAL A 108 0.89 -11.40 -0.95
CA VAL A 108 0.46 -10.00 -0.77
C VAL A 108 1.68 -9.07 -0.67
N VAL A 109 2.66 -9.43 0.17
CA VAL A 109 3.89 -8.66 0.35
C VAL A 109 4.65 -8.48 -0.96
N LYS A 110 4.78 -9.53 -1.78
CA LYS A 110 5.42 -9.43 -3.10
C LYS A 110 4.66 -8.52 -4.05
N LYS A 111 3.32 -8.55 -4.04
CA LYS A 111 2.51 -7.64 -4.84
C LYS A 111 2.70 -6.18 -4.38
N ALA A 112 2.72 -5.93 -3.08
CA ALA A 112 3.00 -4.60 -2.51
C ALA A 112 4.40 -4.10 -2.91
N GLN A 113 5.42 -4.95 -2.88
CA GLN A 113 6.78 -4.61 -3.32
C GLN A 113 6.81 -4.16 -4.79
N ASN A 114 6.08 -4.84 -5.67
CA ASN A 114 5.97 -4.45 -7.07
C ASN A 114 5.31 -3.07 -7.23
N VAL A 115 4.30 -2.76 -6.42
CA VAL A 115 3.70 -1.42 -6.38
C VAL A 115 4.74 -0.37 -5.98
N ILE A 116 5.52 -0.61 -4.92
CA ILE A 116 6.54 0.36 -4.47
C ILE A 116 7.60 0.61 -5.55
N VAL A 117 8.07 -0.43 -6.23
CA VAL A 117 9.04 -0.31 -7.33
C VAL A 117 8.45 0.53 -8.48
N THR A 118 7.25 0.19 -8.94
CA THR A 118 6.59 0.87 -10.06
C THR A 118 6.22 2.32 -9.71
N TRP A 119 5.76 2.58 -8.48
CA TRP A 119 5.43 3.93 -8.02
C TRP A 119 6.68 4.81 -7.93
N ASN A 120 7.80 4.28 -7.42
CA ASN A 120 9.04 5.05 -7.34
C ASN A 120 9.61 5.37 -8.72
N LYS A 121 9.52 4.44 -9.68
CA LYS A 121 9.85 4.68 -11.09
C LYS A 121 8.99 5.81 -11.68
N TYR A 122 7.67 5.77 -11.47
CA TYR A 122 6.75 6.83 -11.91
C TYR A 122 7.13 8.21 -11.33
N LYS A 123 7.42 8.28 -10.02
CA LYS A 123 7.86 9.51 -9.34
C LYS A 123 9.17 10.10 -9.92
N GLN A 124 10.10 9.25 -10.37
CA GLN A 124 11.34 9.72 -10.98
C GLN A 124 11.10 10.30 -12.38
N VAL A 125 10.31 9.59 -13.20
CA VAL A 125 9.96 10.05 -14.56
C VAL A 125 9.20 11.37 -14.52
N SER A 126 8.21 11.51 -13.62
CA SER A 126 7.41 12.74 -13.52
C SER A 126 8.25 13.95 -13.08
N LYS A 127 9.19 13.77 -12.14
CA LYS A 127 10.13 14.83 -11.74
C LYS A 127 11.04 15.26 -12.90
N ASN A 128 11.56 14.32 -13.67
CA ASN A 128 12.43 14.62 -14.80
C ASN A 128 11.70 15.41 -15.89
N ASN A 129 10.42 15.10 -16.14
CA ASN A 129 9.59 15.80 -17.12
C ASN A 129 9.23 17.23 -16.69
N GLN A 130 9.07 17.48 -15.38
CA GLN A 130 8.80 18.83 -14.85
C GLN A 130 10.04 19.74 -14.87
N ASN A 131 11.25 19.18 -14.82
CA ASN A 131 12.51 19.94 -14.87
C ASN A 131 12.95 20.29 -16.31
N LEU A 132 12.24 19.80 -17.33
CA LEU A 132 12.52 20.01 -18.75
C LEU A 132 11.55 20.99 -19.43
N GLN A 133 10.61 21.58 -18.66
CA GLN A 133 9.69 22.64 -19.09
C GLN A 133 10.10 23.99 -18.49
#